data_AF-A0A7V3RPM8-F1
#
_entry.id   AF-A0A7V3RPM8-F1
#
_cell.length_a   1.000
_cell.length_b   1.000
_cell.length_c   1.000
_cell.angle_alpha   90.00
_cell.angle_beta   90.00
_cell.angle_gamma   90.00
#
_symmetry.space_group_name_H-M   'P 1'
#
loop_
_entity.id
_entity.type
_entity.pdbx_description
1 polymer ?
#
loop_
_entity_poly.entity_id
_entity_poly.type
_entity_poly.pdbx_seq_one_letter_code
_entity_poly.pdbx_strand_id
1 'polypeptide(L)'
;MLQQSALAVGLSLLVLTGLSAEDKPSRPGLTEKGFVLPNGWTITPAGRQITLTDLPLNIRPLADSKHVLVATSGYNQHELSLIELASGRVLDKQIVKQSWFGLALTPDEKHLWWSGGGAGVLHNYELSDHQLKRTGIEEPSLPKRDEKSAKKEKPSFKSGLLLDPESGVLYSLDINAGTIAAIDLKT
;
A
#
# COMPACT_ATOMS: atom_id res chain seq x y z
N MET A 1 -73.44 -25.96 53.36
CA MET A 1 -73.22 -24.50 53.27
C MET A 1 -71.82 -24.33 52.69
N LEU A 2 -71.71 -24.06 51.38
CA LEU A 2 -71.34 -22.74 50.81
C LEU A 2 -70.12 -22.14 51.56
N GLN A 3 -68.99 -21.79 50.92
CA GLN A 3 -68.89 -21.03 49.68
C GLN A 3 -67.44 -21.05 49.15
N GLN A 4 -67.34 -21.17 47.82
CA GLN A 4 -66.30 -20.78 46.86
C GLN A 4 -65.13 -19.94 47.43
N SER A 5 -63.88 -20.19 47.05
CA SER A 5 -63.31 -19.56 45.85
C SER A 5 -62.05 -20.28 45.38
N ALA A 6 -62.12 -20.87 44.19
CA ALA A 6 -60.96 -21.10 43.35
C ALA A 6 -60.68 -19.79 42.61
N LEU A 7 -59.50 -19.19 42.82
CA LEU A 7 -58.97 -18.22 41.88
C LEU A 7 -57.60 -18.71 41.40
N ALA A 8 -57.55 -18.89 40.09
CA ALA A 8 -56.45 -19.44 39.34
C ALA A 8 -55.20 -18.57 39.47
N VAL A 9 -54.12 -19.14 40.02
CA VAL A 9 -52.77 -18.61 39.83
C VAL A 9 -52.27 -19.19 38.50
N GLY A 10 -52.73 -18.56 37.41
CA GLY A 10 -52.22 -18.82 36.07
C GLY A 10 -50.81 -18.24 35.96
N LEU A 11 -49.84 -19.14 35.86
CA LEU A 11 -48.42 -18.90 35.67
C LEU A 11 -48.16 -18.12 34.37
N SER A 12 -48.11 -16.79 34.44
CA SER A 12 -47.61 -15.94 33.35
C SER A 12 -46.08 -16.01 33.33
N LEU A 13 -45.54 -17.15 32.88
CA LEU A 13 -44.11 -17.30 32.64
C LEU A 13 -43.73 -16.49 31.40
N LEU A 14 -42.92 -15.45 31.64
CA LEU A 14 -42.20 -14.61 30.69
C LEU A 14 -41.94 -15.29 29.33
N VAL A 15 -42.66 -14.88 28.28
CA VAL A 15 -42.18 -15.01 26.89
C VAL A 15 -41.37 -13.76 26.57
N LEU A 16 -40.15 -13.70 27.12
CA LEU A 16 -39.09 -12.78 26.68
C LEU A 16 -37.88 -13.63 26.28
N THR A 17 -38.04 -14.45 25.25
CA THR A 17 -36.91 -15.12 24.60
C THR A 17 -37.02 -14.87 23.11
N GLY A 18 -36.18 -13.98 22.58
CA GLY A 18 -36.03 -13.84 21.14
C GLY A 18 -35.74 -12.46 20.55
N LEU A 19 -35.66 -11.39 21.34
CA LEU A 19 -34.94 -10.19 20.88
C LEU A 19 -33.45 -10.52 20.98
N SER A 20 -32.91 -11.20 19.97
CA SER A 20 -31.48 -11.13 19.70
C SER A 20 -31.19 -9.64 19.52
N ALA A 21 -30.47 -9.05 20.46
CA ALA A 21 -29.93 -7.71 20.26
C ALA A 21 -29.20 -7.75 18.92
N GLU A 22 -29.63 -6.94 17.97
CA GLU A 22 -28.94 -6.81 16.70
C GLU A 22 -27.50 -6.42 17.03
N ASP A 23 -26.53 -7.25 16.62
CA ASP A 23 -25.12 -7.02 16.92
C ASP A 23 -24.81 -5.57 16.56
N LYS A 24 -24.21 -4.83 17.51
CA LYS A 24 -23.83 -3.44 17.30
C LYS A 24 -23.10 -3.34 15.96
N PRO A 25 -23.51 -2.44 15.04
CA PRO A 25 -22.93 -2.38 13.71
C PRO A 25 -21.41 -2.37 13.81
N SER A 26 -20.81 -3.45 13.31
CA SER A 26 -19.37 -3.63 13.37
C SER A 26 -18.71 -2.63 12.44
N ARG A 27 -17.71 -1.91 12.95
CA ARG A 27 -16.89 -1.05 12.09
C ARG A 27 -16.12 -1.95 11.11
N PRO A 28 -15.86 -1.48 9.87
CA PRO A 28 -14.97 -2.19 8.97
C PRO A 28 -13.59 -2.37 9.61
N GLY A 29 -13.01 -3.56 9.45
CA GLY A 29 -11.74 -3.88 10.10
C GLY A 29 -11.56 -5.36 10.42
N LEU A 30 -10.38 -5.67 10.95
CA LEU A 30 -10.02 -7.01 11.40
C LEU A 30 -10.79 -7.38 12.68
N THR A 31 -11.34 -8.59 12.70
CA THR A 31 -12.05 -9.21 13.83
C THR A 31 -11.56 -10.64 14.02
N GLU A 32 -11.99 -11.32 15.08
CA GLU A 32 -11.71 -12.74 15.32
C GLU A 32 -12.24 -13.65 14.19
N LYS A 33 -13.30 -13.24 13.48
CA LYS A 33 -13.95 -14.02 12.42
C LYS A 33 -13.44 -13.72 11.01
N GLY A 34 -12.60 -12.70 10.86
CA GLY A 34 -12.13 -12.20 9.56
C GLY A 34 -12.16 -10.68 9.45
N PHE A 35 -12.14 -10.15 8.23
CA PHE A 35 -12.20 -8.71 7.98
C PHE A 35 -13.62 -8.30 7.58
N VAL A 36 -14.22 -7.39 8.35
CA VAL A 36 -15.53 -6.81 8.05
C VAL A 36 -15.37 -5.71 7.02
N LEU A 37 -16.12 -5.78 5.93
CA LEU A 37 -16.14 -4.81 4.84
C LEU A 37 -17.13 -3.66 5.15
N PRO A 38 -17.01 -2.49 4.47
CA PRO A 38 -17.95 -1.37 4.61
C PRO A 38 -19.43 -1.71 4.35
N ASN A 39 -19.71 -2.79 3.63
CA ASN A 39 -21.08 -3.28 3.37
C ASN A 39 -21.56 -4.35 4.38
N GLY A 40 -20.81 -4.59 5.45
CA GLY A 40 -21.16 -5.55 6.52
C GLY A 40 -20.78 -7.01 6.23
N TRP A 41 -20.28 -7.33 5.03
CA TRP A 41 -19.81 -8.69 4.73
C TRP A 41 -18.49 -8.98 5.44
N THR A 42 -18.29 -10.23 5.87
CA THR A 42 -17.02 -10.66 6.47
C THR A 42 -16.29 -11.58 5.49
N ILE A 43 -15.00 -11.30 5.25
CA ILE A 43 -14.12 -12.14 4.44
C ILE A 43 -12.98 -12.70 5.30
N THR A 44 -12.64 -13.97 5.07
CA THR A 44 -11.40 -14.55 5.60
C THR A 44 -10.27 -14.35 4.60
N PRO A 45 -9.03 -14.09 5.04
CA PRO A 45 -7.89 -14.01 4.13
C PRO A 45 -7.66 -15.36 3.43
N ALA A 46 -7.45 -15.34 2.12
CA ALA A 46 -7.05 -16.53 1.36
C ALA A 46 -5.61 -16.99 1.64
N GLY A 47 -4.83 -16.19 2.39
CA GLY A 47 -3.44 -16.46 2.74
C GLY A 47 -2.99 -15.60 3.91
N ARG A 48 -1.68 -15.48 4.11
CA ARG A 48 -1.11 -14.67 5.18
C ARG A 48 -1.03 -13.20 4.75
N GLN A 49 -1.50 -12.31 5.62
CA GLN A 49 -1.31 -10.87 5.45
C GLN A 49 0.05 -10.44 6.01
N ILE A 50 0.74 -9.56 5.29
CA ILE A 50 1.99 -8.93 5.72
C ILE A 50 1.69 -7.46 5.95
N THR A 51 2.00 -6.95 7.14
CA THR A 51 1.79 -5.54 7.48
C THR A 51 2.82 -4.67 6.76
N LEU A 52 2.34 -3.62 6.09
CA LEU A 52 3.12 -2.64 5.35
C LEU A 52 2.70 -1.23 5.78
N THR A 53 3.37 -0.20 5.25
CA THR A 53 2.81 1.16 5.31
C THR A 53 1.63 1.31 4.34
N ASP A 54 0.97 2.47 4.34
CA ASP A 54 -0.25 2.68 3.58
C ASP A 54 -0.01 2.88 2.07
N LEU A 55 -1.07 2.63 1.30
CA LEU A 55 -1.12 2.77 -0.16
C LEU A 55 0.01 2.00 -0.89
N PRO A 56 0.01 0.65 -0.83
CA PRO A 56 0.87 -0.14 -1.70
C PRO A 56 0.43 0.07 -3.16
N LEU A 57 1.29 0.71 -3.96
CA LEU A 57 1.02 0.97 -5.38
C LEU A 57 1.71 -0.04 -6.30
N ASN A 58 2.77 -0.71 -5.83
CA ASN A 58 3.44 -1.76 -6.58
C ASN A 58 3.67 -2.98 -5.72
N ILE A 59 3.42 -4.15 -6.31
CA ILE A 59 3.82 -5.46 -5.80
C ILE A 59 4.51 -6.17 -6.97
N ARG A 60 5.80 -6.45 -6.83
CA ARG A 60 6.65 -7.05 -7.88
C ARG A 60 7.32 -8.31 -7.34
N PRO A 61 6.73 -9.50 -7.59
CA PRO A 61 7.40 -10.76 -7.29
C PRO A 61 8.70 -10.86 -8.08
N LEU A 62 9.76 -11.37 -7.44
CA LEU A 62 11.02 -11.65 -8.12
C LEU A 62 10.97 -13.02 -8.81
N ALA A 63 11.89 -13.24 -9.74
CA ALA A 63 11.95 -14.45 -10.57
C ALA A 63 12.13 -15.73 -9.75
N ASP A 64 12.73 -15.63 -8.56
CA ASP A 64 12.90 -16.77 -7.65
C ASP A 64 11.61 -17.24 -6.96
N SER A 65 10.51 -16.49 -7.11
CA SER A 65 9.20 -16.75 -6.48
C SER A 65 9.23 -16.84 -4.95
N LYS A 66 10.32 -16.39 -4.32
CA LYS A 66 10.52 -16.38 -2.87
C LYS A 66 10.49 -14.97 -2.31
N HIS A 67 10.85 -13.99 -3.14
CA HIS A 67 10.89 -12.60 -2.74
C HIS A 67 9.91 -11.73 -3.52
N VAL A 68 9.51 -10.63 -2.89
CA VAL A 68 8.65 -9.61 -3.50
C VAL A 68 9.14 -8.23 -3.10
N LEU A 69 9.21 -7.32 -4.07
CA LEU A 69 9.36 -5.90 -3.83
C LEU A 69 7.98 -5.27 -3.69
N VAL A 70 7.79 -4.47 -2.65
CA VAL A 70 6.56 -3.70 -2.44
C VAL A 70 6.90 -2.24 -2.24
N ALA A 71 6.26 -1.36 -3.02
CA ALA A 71 6.42 0.08 -2.91
C ALA A 71 5.13 0.74 -2.42
N THR A 72 5.22 1.42 -1.29
CA THR A 72 4.14 2.17 -0.66
C THR A 72 4.38 3.67 -0.80
N SER A 73 3.34 4.42 -1.16
CA SER A 73 3.42 5.85 -1.51
C SER A 73 2.24 6.64 -0.92
N GLY A 74 1.81 6.27 0.29
CA GLY A 74 0.61 6.79 0.94
C GLY A 74 0.76 8.14 1.61
N TYR A 75 -0.07 8.37 2.62
CA TYR A 75 0.03 9.55 3.47
C TYR A 75 1.17 9.42 4.48
N ASN A 76 1.44 8.20 4.98
CA ASN A 76 2.54 7.98 5.93
C ASN A 76 3.85 7.75 5.16
N GLN A 77 4.83 7.15 5.84
CA GLN A 77 6.14 6.88 5.30
C GLN A 77 6.08 6.10 3.97
N HIS A 78 6.75 6.66 2.95
CA HIS A 78 6.97 5.98 1.68
C HIS A 78 8.11 4.99 1.82
N GLU A 79 7.85 3.72 1.50
CA GLU A 79 8.79 2.63 1.73
C GLU A 79 8.86 1.70 0.51
N LEU A 80 10.09 1.37 0.10
CA LEU A 80 10.37 0.26 -0.81
C LEU A 80 10.91 -0.90 0.03
N SER A 81 10.15 -1.98 0.12
CA SER A 81 10.46 -3.13 0.97
C SER A 81 10.73 -4.38 0.15
N LEU A 82 11.81 -5.09 0.47
CA LEU A 82 12.09 -6.45 0.01
C LEU A 82 11.59 -7.44 1.05
N ILE A 83 10.73 -8.38 0.64
CA ILE A 83 10.04 -9.28 1.56
C ILE A 83 10.27 -10.73 1.15
N GLU A 84 10.63 -11.58 2.11
CA GLU A 84 10.64 -13.04 1.94
C GLU A 84 9.23 -13.60 2.16
N LEU A 85 8.63 -14.20 1.14
CA LEU A 85 7.25 -14.66 1.14
C LEU A 85 7.01 -15.82 2.13
N ALA A 86 7.97 -16.73 2.26
CA ALA A 86 7.86 -17.91 3.11
C ALA A 86 7.78 -17.54 4.60
N SER A 87 8.60 -16.60 5.06
CA SER A 87 8.60 -16.13 6.45
C SER A 87 7.69 -14.92 6.67
N GLY A 88 7.39 -14.16 5.63
CA GLY A 88 6.64 -12.90 5.69
C GLY A 88 7.50 -11.74 6.22
N ARG A 89 8.82 -11.94 6.31
CA ARG A 89 9.75 -10.99 6.89
C ARG A 89 10.19 -9.96 5.85
N VAL A 90 10.18 -8.69 6.24
CA VAL A 90 10.88 -7.63 5.51
C VAL A 90 12.38 -7.83 5.71
N LEU A 91 13.09 -8.19 4.63
CA LEU A 91 14.52 -8.44 4.63
C LEU A 91 15.32 -7.14 4.65
N ASP A 92 14.88 -6.17 3.85
CA ASP A 92 15.47 -4.84 3.78
C ASP A 92 14.41 -3.84 3.31
N LYS A 93 14.66 -2.55 3.57
CA LYS A 93 13.76 -1.47 3.17
C LYS A 93 14.46 -0.13 2.97
N GLN A 94 13.93 0.67 2.07
CA GLN A 94 14.41 2.01 1.77
C GLN A 94 13.29 3.03 1.95
N ILE A 95 13.62 4.13 2.62
CA ILE A 95 12.66 5.18 2.98
C ILE A 95 12.99 6.44 2.17
N VAL A 96 11.95 7.06 1.60
CA VAL A 96 12.05 8.31 0.84
C VAL A 96 10.99 9.30 1.33
N LYS A 97 11.20 10.60 1.08
CA LYS A 97 10.25 11.64 1.46
C LYS A 97 9.04 11.66 0.53
N GLN A 98 9.27 11.44 -0.77
CA GLN A 98 8.20 11.40 -1.77
C GLN A 98 8.45 10.31 -2.78
N SER A 99 7.36 9.72 -3.27
CA SER A 99 7.37 8.69 -4.29
C SER A 99 5.99 8.58 -4.92
N TRP A 100 5.89 7.88 -6.04
CA TRP A 100 4.62 7.60 -6.68
C TRP A 100 4.69 6.36 -7.57
N PHE A 101 3.52 5.77 -7.82
CA PHE A 101 3.17 4.69 -8.76
C PHE A 101 4.25 3.95 -9.59
N GLY A 102 5.18 4.60 -10.30
CA GLY A 102 6.08 3.88 -11.21
C GLY A 102 7.22 3.14 -10.50
N LEU A 103 7.31 1.83 -10.73
CA LEU A 103 8.43 0.96 -10.33
C LEU A 103 8.87 0.10 -11.51
N ALA A 104 10.15 0.18 -11.89
CA ALA A 104 10.76 -0.59 -12.96
C ALA A 104 11.99 -1.34 -12.44
N LEU A 105 12.24 -2.54 -12.95
CA LEU A 105 13.31 -3.46 -12.53
C LEU A 105 13.93 -4.07 -13.79
N THR A 106 15.25 -4.23 -13.83
CA THR A 106 15.94 -4.93 -14.92
C THR A 106 15.61 -6.43 -14.95
N PRO A 107 15.72 -7.12 -16.10
CA PRO A 107 15.46 -8.56 -16.17
C PRO A 107 16.35 -9.42 -15.28
N ASP A 108 17.56 -8.96 -14.96
CA ASP A 108 18.47 -9.63 -14.02
C ASP A 108 18.22 -9.26 -12.55
N GLU A 109 17.23 -8.40 -12.30
CA GLU A 109 16.76 -7.97 -10.98
C GLU A 109 17.80 -7.21 -10.15
N LYS A 110 18.87 -6.71 -10.77
CA LYS A 110 19.95 -6.01 -10.06
C LYS A 110 19.75 -4.51 -9.97
N HIS A 111 19.02 -3.89 -10.90
CA HIS A 111 18.81 -2.45 -10.93
C HIS A 111 17.33 -2.14 -11.00
N LEU A 112 16.89 -1.17 -10.19
CA LEU A 112 15.52 -0.72 -10.18
C LEU A 112 15.39 0.78 -10.02
N TRP A 113 14.29 1.29 -10.54
CA TRP A 113 13.92 2.69 -10.49
C TRP A 113 12.54 2.82 -9.90
N TRP A 114 12.41 3.71 -8.92
CA TRP A 114 11.16 4.06 -8.29
C TRP A 114 10.91 5.55 -8.46
N SER A 115 9.74 5.91 -8.94
CA SER A 115 9.40 7.30 -9.19
C SER A 115 9.28 8.09 -7.88
N GLY A 116 9.89 9.27 -7.84
CA GLY A 116 9.87 10.19 -6.70
C GLY A 116 8.61 11.06 -6.60
N GLY A 117 7.63 10.89 -7.48
CA GLY A 117 6.40 11.69 -7.40
C GLY A 117 6.69 13.18 -7.54
N GLY A 118 6.18 13.95 -6.57
CA GLY A 118 6.38 15.40 -6.49
C GLY A 118 7.82 15.85 -6.20
N ALA A 119 8.74 14.94 -5.84
CA ALA A 119 10.15 15.27 -5.75
C ALA A 119 10.78 15.48 -7.14
N GLY A 120 10.11 15.06 -8.22
CA GLY A 120 10.57 15.27 -9.59
C GLY A 120 11.80 14.43 -9.98
N VAL A 121 12.16 13.44 -9.17
CA VAL A 121 13.34 12.57 -9.37
C VAL A 121 12.95 11.12 -9.63
N LEU A 122 13.90 10.32 -10.07
CA LEU A 122 13.85 8.86 -9.98
C LEU A 122 14.79 8.41 -8.86
N HIS A 123 14.30 7.57 -7.97
CA HIS A 123 15.13 6.88 -7.01
C HIS A 123 15.72 5.63 -7.68
N ASN A 124 17.04 5.55 -7.72
CA ASN A 124 17.73 4.43 -8.33
C ASN A 124 18.31 3.55 -7.22
N TYR A 125 18.14 2.25 -7.36
CA TYR A 125 18.68 1.27 -6.42
C TYR A 125 19.35 0.11 -7.14
N GLU A 126 20.33 -0.46 -6.46
CA GLU A 126 20.87 -1.78 -6.72
C GLU A 126 20.28 -2.78 -5.73
N LEU A 127 19.98 -3.99 -6.21
CA LEU A 127 19.58 -5.13 -5.39
C LEU A 127 20.65 -6.22 -5.49
N SER A 128 21.27 -6.54 -4.36
CA SER A 128 22.27 -7.61 -4.25
C SER A 128 22.24 -8.20 -2.85
N ASP A 129 22.36 -9.52 -2.72
CA ASP A 129 22.42 -10.21 -1.42
C ASP A 129 21.27 -9.81 -0.46
N HIS A 130 20.06 -9.70 -1.02
CA HIS A 130 18.84 -9.24 -0.34
C HIS A 130 18.93 -7.85 0.30
N GLN A 131 19.80 -6.98 -0.20
CA GLN A 131 19.95 -5.60 0.23
C GLN A 131 19.67 -4.64 -0.92
N LEU A 132 18.90 -3.60 -0.60
CA LEU A 132 18.60 -2.47 -1.46
C LEU A 132 19.58 -1.34 -1.16
N LYS A 133 20.39 -0.99 -2.14
CA LYS A 133 21.36 0.10 -2.03
C LYS A 133 20.96 1.25 -2.94
N ARG A 134 20.72 2.44 -2.38
CA ARG A 134 20.46 3.64 -3.19
C ARG A 134 21.72 4.04 -3.95
N THR A 135 21.58 4.23 -5.26
CA THR A 135 22.65 4.67 -6.17
C THR A 135 22.36 6.00 -6.85
N GLY A 136 21.10 6.43 -6.83
CA GLY A 136 20.66 7.71 -7.40
C GLY A 136 20.94 8.91 -6.49
N ILE A 137 20.64 10.09 -7.01
CA ILE A 137 20.77 11.36 -6.28
C ILE A 137 19.88 11.39 -5.02
N GLU A 138 20.27 12.21 -4.04
CA GLU A 138 19.42 12.53 -2.89
C GLU A 138 18.19 13.32 -3.31
N GLU A 139 17.13 13.25 -2.49
CA GLU A 139 15.93 14.03 -2.76
C GLU A 139 16.20 15.52 -2.57
N PRO A 140 15.72 16.39 -3.48
CA PRO A 140 15.80 17.82 -3.28
C PRO A 140 15.08 18.22 -1.99
N SER A 141 15.57 19.26 -1.33
CA SER A 141 14.85 19.86 -0.20
C SER A 141 13.49 20.34 -0.68
N LEU A 142 12.43 20.06 0.09
CA LEU A 142 11.11 20.57 -0.23
C LEU A 142 11.17 22.10 -0.32
N PRO A 143 10.60 22.71 -1.37
CA PRO A 143 10.58 24.15 -1.48
C PRO A 143 9.86 24.73 -0.25
N LYS A 144 10.49 25.71 0.41
CA LYS A 144 9.81 26.49 1.44
C LYS A 144 8.59 27.13 0.78
N ARG A 145 7.42 26.95 1.38
CA ARG A 145 6.15 27.47 0.86
C ARG A 145 6.13 28.99 1.05
N ASP A 146 6.83 29.71 0.17
CA ASP A 146 6.76 31.16 0.08
C ASP A 146 5.65 31.50 -0.94
N GLU A 147 4.56 32.09 -0.44
CA GLU A 147 3.35 32.42 -1.21
C GLU A 147 3.61 33.35 -2.41
N LYS A 148 4.74 34.07 -2.42
CA LYS A 148 5.14 35.00 -3.48
C LYS A 148 5.85 34.35 -4.67
N SER A 149 6.15 33.04 -4.60
CA SER A 149 6.97 32.32 -5.59
C SER A 149 6.18 31.62 -6.71
N ALA A 150 4.85 31.76 -6.72
CA ALA A 150 3.90 31.02 -7.57
C ALA A 150 3.99 31.31 -9.10
N LYS A 151 5.09 31.91 -9.57
CA LYS A 151 5.36 32.14 -11.01
C LYS A 151 6.55 31.34 -11.57
N LYS A 152 7.16 30.43 -10.81
CA LYS A 152 8.17 29.50 -11.34
C LYS A 152 7.52 28.17 -11.71
N GLU A 153 7.95 27.61 -12.83
CA GLU A 153 7.53 26.38 -13.52
C GLU A 153 6.73 25.36 -12.69
N LYS A 154 5.74 24.70 -13.32
CA LYS A 154 5.03 23.59 -12.67
C LYS A 154 6.07 22.58 -12.19
N PRO A 155 6.13 22.26 -10.88
CA PRO A 155 7.12 21.33 -10.37
C PRO A 155 6.95 19.98 -11.08
N SER A 156 8.06 19.39 -11.51
CA SER A 156 8.09 18.07 -12.13
C SER A 156 7.40 17.06 -11.22
N PHE A 157 6.56 16.20 -11.80
CA PHE A 157 5.96 15.09 -11.07
C PHE A 157 6.20 13.81 -11.85
N LYS A 158 7.19 13.03 -11.41
CA LYS A 158 7.48 11.72 -12.01
C LYS A 158 6.41 10.74 -11.57
N SER A 159 5.93 9.88 -12.48
CA SER A 159 4.85 8.94 -12.19
C SER A 159 5.16 7.55 -12.74
N GLY A 160 4.47 7.10 -13.78
CA GLY A 160 4.68 5.81 -14.43
C GLY A 160 6.08 5.69 -15.01
N LEU A 161 6.65 4.49 -14.86
CA LEU A 161 7.93 4.07 -15.42
C LEU A 161 7.71 2.83 -16.27
N LEU A 162 8.45 2.73 -17.38
CA LEU A 162 8.50 1.55 -18.22
C LEU A 162 9.95 1.33 -18.66
N LEU A 163 10.52 0.17 -18.34
CA LEU A 163 11.81 -0.24 -18.87
C LEU A 163 11.59 -1.04 -20.16
N ASP A 164 12.26 -0.64 -21.23
CA ASP A 164 12.50 -1.48 -22.40
C ASP A 164 13.93 -2.08 -22.28
N PRO A 165 14.06 -3.35 -21.86
CA PRO A 165 15.36 -3.96 -21.65
C PRO A 165 16.10 -4.29 -22.95
N GLU A 166 15.40 -4.46 -24.08
CA GLU A 166 16.04 -4.79 -25.36
C GLU A 166 16.78 -3.57 -25.91
N SER A 167 16.11 -2.42 -25.92
CA SER A 167 16.75 -1.17 -26.33
C SER A 167 17.65 -0.58 -25.23
N GLY A 168 17.42 -0.91 -23.96
CA GLY A 168 18.13 -0.35 -22.81
C GLY A 168 17.64 1.05 -22.45
N VAL A 169 16.34 1.32 -22.68
CA VAL A 169 15.73 2.63 -22.46
C VAL A 169 14.72 2.57 -21.31
N LEU A 170 14.88 3.47 -20.35
CA LEU A 170 13.88 3.72 -19.31
C LEU A 170 13.01 4.91 -19.70
N TYR A 171 11.71 4.66 -19.87
CA TYR A 171 10.72 5.70 -20.08
C TYR A 171 10.16 6.20 -18.74
N SER A 172 10.12 7.52 -18.56
CA SER A 172 9.56 8.17 -17.38
C SER A 172 8.52 9.21 -17.75
N LEU A 173 7.30 9.05 -17.25
CA LEU A 173 6.20 10.01 -17.41
C LEU A 173 6.31 11.15 -16.39
N ASP A 174 6.23 12.39 -16.86
CA ASP A 174 6.01 13.58 -16.06
C ASP A 174 4.59 14.11 -16.27
N ILE A 175 3.71 13.95 -15.27
CA ILE A 175 2.29 14.32 -15.42
C ILE A 175 2.06 15.82 -15.41
N ASN A 176 2.92 16.57 -14.72
CA ASN A 176 2.76 18.02 -14.63
C ASN A 176 3.29 18.71 -15.89
N ALA A 177 4.34 18.16 -16.48
CA ALA A 177 4.87 18.63 -17.77
C ALA A 177 4.13 18.05 -18.98
N GLY A 178 3.43 16.92 -18.83
CA GLY A 178 2.76 16.23 -19.94
C GLY A 178 3.75 15.59 -20.93
N THR A 179 4.90 15.13 -20.44
CA THR A 179 6.00 14.61 -21.27
C THR A 179 6.42 13.21 -20.84
N ILE A 180 6.99 12.45 -21.78
CA ILE A 180 7.68 11.20 -21.51
C ILE A 180 9.15 11.41 -21.85
N ALA A 181 10.03 11.21 -20.87
CA ALA A 181 11.48 11.18 -21.11
C ALA A 181 11.91 9.75 -21.45
N ALA A 182 12.78 9.60 -22.45
CA ALA A 182 13.46 8.34 -22.76
C ALA A 182 14.91 8.46 -22.27
N ILE A 183 15.27 7.65 -21.28
CA ILE A 183 16.58 7.68 -20.61
C ILE A 183 17.37 6.46 -21.12
N ASP A 184 18.46 6.70 -21.83
CA ASP A 184 19.39 5.64 -22.23
C ASP A 184 20.19 5.18 -21.00
N LEU A 185 20.20 3.86 -20.75
CA LEU A 185 20.89 3.25 -19.63
C LEU A 185 22.29 2.71 -20.00
N LYS A 186 22.68 2.76 -21.28
CA LYS A 186 23.98 2.26 -21.77
C LYS A 186 25.09 3.32 -21.74
N THR A 187 24.72 4.58 -21.56
CA THR A 187 25.64 5.74 -21.44
C THR A 187 25.98 6.05 -20.00
#